data_AF-A0A7Y6PYM0-F1
#
_entry.id   AF-A0A7Y6PYM0-F1
#
_cell.length_a   1.000
_cell.length_b   1.000
_cell.length_c   1.000
_cell.angle_alpha   90.00
_cell.angle_beta   90.00
_cell.angle_gamma   90.00
#
_symmetry.space_group_name_H-M   'P 1'
#
loop_
_entity.id
_entity.type
_entity.pdbx_description
1 polymer ?
#
loop_
_entity_poly.entity_id
_entity_poly.type
_entity_poly.pdbx_seq_one_letter_code
_entity_poly.pdbx_strand_id
1 'polypeptide(L)'
;MLETVPDLQARARRERDVLEAQLDAALLESFGLWVSGWNWATSEPGGGGPVRAWCCASHSILAEGETSAAATIDRVVAAVTEWHAFIHELDRVFGDLRARTANFELARKVEHAAATLVALVIERTGAEDAWYGTFATLLQWFLESCGIEDTGDAIVAATRGRFESWLAPAPETVAATTAELGRTIATRDPPPVRDELALWLANRHRSLEGPLSLPRGRVVAGDAHARFIATRDRDRDPARARRMTAALDACRASARAGDALTFERLASWQALVLGTIDAPPLRTTDAFARDGAVRYAYAPDLDAHVRSALADANRDEPATLRAARVFLDICFMHPFADGNGRAARLALDHVLTRAGLALHAVEPVFVIARSADDESGGYRLARMIEMLTGPLA
;
A
#
# COMPACT_ATOMS: atom_id res chain seq x y z
N MET A 1 8.72 -2.51 -43.15
CA MET A 1 9.39 -3.44 -42.22
C MET A 1 8.27 -4.28 -41.61
N LEU A 2 8.16 -5.56 -41.95
CA LEU A 2 7.09 -6.44 -41.46
C LEU A 2 7.44 -6.87 -40.04
N GLU A 3 6.53 -6.68 -39.08
CA GLU A 3 6.68 -7.17 -37.70
C GLU A 3 6.78 -8.70 -37.70
N THR A 4 7.67 -9.25 -36.87
CA THR A 4 7.84 -10.70 -36.75
C THR A 4 6.76 -11.30 -35.84
N VAL A 5 6.49 -12.60 -35.94
CA VAL A 5 5.54 -13.30 -35.05
C VAL A 5 5.89 -13.11 -33.55
N PRO A 6 7.17 -13.16 -33.14
CA PRO A 6 7.57 -12.79 -31.77
C PRO A 6 7.19 -11.37 -31.34
N ASP A 7 7.31 -10.39 -32.25
CA ASP A 7 6.95 -8.99 -31.95
C ASP A 7 5.46 -8.84 -31.68
N LEU A 8 4.63 -9.51 -32.48
CA LEU A 8 3.18 -9.55 -32.32
C LEU A 8 2.76 -10.22 -31.01
N GLN A 9 3.40 -11.32 -30.64
CA GLN A 9 3.13 -12.01 -29.37
C GLN A 9 3.55 -11.15 -28.17
N ALA A 10 4.70 -10.49 -28.22
CA ALA A 10 5.16 -9.59 -27.16
C ALA A 10 4.24 -8.38 -26.99
N ARG A 11 3.72 -7.84 -28.09
CA ARG A 11 2.73 -6.76 -28.07
C ARG A 11 1.41 -7.21 -27.45
N ALA A 12 0.87 -8.35 -27.87
CA ALA A 12 -0.39 -8.89 -27.33
C ALA A 12 -0.31 -9.14 -25.81
N ARG A 13 0.83 -9.64 -25.31
CA ARG A 13 1.08 -9.79 -23.87
C ARG A 13 1.01 -8.44 -23.14
N ARG A 14 1.72 -7.42 -23.64
CA ARG A 14 1.67 -6.07 -23.07
C ARG A 14 0.26 -5.48 -23.06
N GLU A 15 -0.52 -5.70 -24.11
CA GLU A 15 -1.91 -5.24 -24.18
C GLU A 15 -2.79 -5.91 -23.12
N ARG A 16 -2.59 -7.21 -22.86
CA ARG A 16 -3.28 -7.95 -21.78
C ARG A 16 -2.85 -7.46 -20.39
N ASP A 17 -1.57 -7.21 -20.15
CA ASP A 17 -1.08 -6.69 -18.88
C ASP A 17 -1.68 -5.30 -18.57
N VAL A 18 -1.80 -4.44 -19.58
CA VAL A 18 -2.49 -3.14 -19.47
C VAL A 18 -3.97 -3.34 -19.13
N LEU A 19 -4.64 -4.31 -19.74
CA LEU A 19 -6.04 -4.59 -19.46
C LEU A 19 -6.25 -5.15 -18.05
N GLU A 20 -5.36 -6.01 -17.54
CA GLU A 20 -5.40 -6.47 -16.14
C GLU A 20 -5.26 -5.28 -15.16
N ALA A 21 -4.34 -4.35 -15.42
CA ALA A 21 -4.20 -3.14 -14.60
C ALA A 21 -5.44 -2.24 -14.65
N GLN A 22 -6.12 -2.16 -15.81
CA GLN A 22 -7.39 -1.43 -15.93
C GLN A 22 -8.54 -2.13 -15.19
N LEU A 23 -8.57 -3.46 -15.20
CA LEU A 23 -9.52 -4.25 -14.40
C LEU A 23 -9.29 -4.02 -12.91
N ASP A 24 -8.04 -4.06 -12.45
CA ASP A 24 -7.67 -3.78 -11.06
C ASP A 24 -8.15 -2.39 -10.60
N ALA A 25 -7.87 -1.36 -11.40
CA ALA A 25 -8.34 0.00 -11.16
C ALA A 25 -9.89 0.09 -11.07
N ALA A 26 -10.59 -0.54 -12.01
CA ALA A 26 -12.06 -0.53 -12.03
C ALA A 26 -12.67 -1.29 -10.83
N LEU A 27 -12.05 -2.40 -10.43
CA LEU A 27 -12.44 -3.17 -9.25
C LEU A 27 -12.21 -2.36 -7.97
N LEU A 28 -11.05 -1.72 -7.82
CA LEU A 28 -10.73 -0.86 -6.67
C LEU A 28 -11.69 0.33 -6.57
N GLU A 29 -12.05 0.95 -7.70
CA GLU A 29 -13.01 2.06 -7.73
C GLU A 29 -14.40 1.64 -7.23
N SER A 30 -14.82 0.43 -7.61
CA SER A 30 -16.17 -0.11 -7.37
C SER A 30 -16.32 -0.77 -6.00
N PHE A 31 -15.31 -1.53 -5.58
CA PHE A 31 -15.36 -2.39 -4.40
C PHE A 31 -14.44 -1.91 -3.26
N GLY A 32 -13.48 -1.02 -3.54
CA GLY A 32 -12.52 -0.53 -2.56
C GLY A 32 -11.37 -1.50 -2.29
N LEU A 33 -10.53 -1.15 -1.31
CA LEU A 33 -9.23 -1.79 -1.09
C LEU A 33 -9.26 -3.30 -0.83
N TRP A 34 -10.36 -3.86 -0.33
CA TRP A 34 -10.43 -5.29 -0.02
C TRP A 34 -10.23 -6.16 -1.26
N VAL A 35 -10.57 -5.65 -2.46
CA VAL A 35 -10.41 -6.41 -3.71
C VAL A 35 -8.95 -6.50 -4.18
N SER A 36 -8.05 -5.72 -3.57
CA SER A 36 -6.61 -5.81 -3.85
C SER A 36 -6.11 -7.22 -3.54
N GLY A 37 -5.56 -7.89 -4.56
CA GLY A 37 -5.12 -9.29 -4.46
C GLY A 37 -6.05 -10.31 -5.14
N TRP A 38 -7.14 -9.86 -5.79
CA TRP A 38 -8.06 -10.74 -6.53
C TRP A 38 -7.38 -11.61 -7.60
N ASN A 39 -6.23 -11.20 -8.11
CA ASN A 39 -5.44 -11.92 -9.12
C ASN A 39 -4.20 -12.62 -8.54
N TRP A 40 -4.08 -12.74 -7.21
CA TRP A 40 -2.98 -13.46 -6.56
C TRP A 40 -3.14 -14.98 -6.76
N ALA A 41 -2.64 -15.43 -7.91
CA ALA A 41 -2.88 -16.76 -8.43
C ALA A 41 -2.01 -17.85 -7.78
N THR A 42 -2.56 -19.05 -7.69
CA THR A 42 -1.93 -20.21 -7.02
C THR A 42 -0.69 -20.75 -7.70
N SER A 43 -0.64 -20.65 -9.03
CA SER A 43 0.40 -21.23 -9.87
C SER A 43 1.27 -20.17 -10.52
N GLU A 44 2.41 -20.55 -11.11
CA GLU A 44 3.24 -19.63 -11.91
C GLU A 44 2.41 -18.94 -13.02
N PRO A 45 2.56 -17.62 -13.23
CA PRO A 45 3.50 -16.70 -12.55
C PRO A 45 2.91 -16.02 -11.28
N GLY A 46 1.76 -16.47 -10.80
CA GLY A 46 1.00 -15.89 -9.68
C GLY A 46 1.65 -15.97 -8.30
N GLY A 47 2.71 -16.76 -8.14
CA GLY A 47 3.54 -16.75 -6.93
C GLY A 47 2.85 -17.33 -5.69
N GLY A 48 1.99 -18.33 -5.86
CA GLY A 48 1.50 -19.15 -4.74
C GLY A 48 0.29 -18.66 -4.01
N GLY A 49 -0.47 -17.75 -4.59
CA GLY A 49 -1.63 -17.14 -3.96
C GLY A 49 -2.86 -18.04 -3.79
N PRO A 50 -3.88 -17.57 -3.07
CA PRO A 50 -5.06 -18.36 -2.73
C PRO A 50 -6.11 -18.43 -3.85
N VAL A 51 -5.90 -17.75 -4.99
CA VAL A 51 -6.87 -17.65 -6.09
C VAL A 51 -6.54 -18.65 -7.20
N ARG A 52 -7.48 -19.56 -7.50
CA ARG A 52 -7.33 -20.62 -8.51
C ARG A 52 -8.02 -20.27 -9.82
N ALA A 53 -9.05 -19.43 -9.78
CA ALA A 53 -9.78 -19.00 -10.98
C ALA A 53 -8.96 -18.09 -11.92
N TRP A 54 -7.79 -17.62 -11.49
CA TRP A 54 -6.89 -16.77 -12.25
C TRP A 54 -5.50 -17.42 -12.39
N CYS A 55 -4.78 -17.10 -13.47
CA CYS A 55 -3.40 -17.53 -13.68
C CYS A 55 -2.50 -16.30 -13.93
N CYS A 56 -2.73 -15.60 -15.04
CA CYS A 56 -2.07 -14.35 -15.39
C CYS A 56 -2.82 -13.66 -16.52
N ALA A 57 -2.57 -12.36 -16.74
CA ALA A 57 -3.14 -11.62 -17.87
C ALA A 57 -2.99 -12.37 -19.20
N SER A 58 -1.81 -12.94 -19.47
CA SER A 58 -1.51 -13.64 -20.72
C SER A 58 -2.38 -14.87 -20.98
N HIS A 59 -2.85 -15.58 -19.95
CA HIS A 59 -3.64 -16.81 -20.11
C HIS A 59 -5.11 -16.66 -19.72
N SER A 60 -5.46 -15.63 -18.95
CA SER A 60 -6.81 -15.45 -18.41
C SER A 60 -7.64 -14.41 -19.17
N ILE A 61 -6.99 -13.45 -19.84
CA ILE A 61 -7.64 -12.39 -20.63
C ILE A 61 -7.69 -12.79 -22.10
N LEU A 62 -8.91 -12.96 -22.63
CA LEU A 62 -9.17 -13.39 -24.01
C LEU A 62 -8.26 -14.56 -24.38
N ALA A 63 -8.42 -15.67 -23.65
CA ALA A 63 -7.60 -16.87 -23.79
C ALA A 63 -7.70 -17.44 -25.21
N GLU A 64 -6.76 -18.32 -25.57
CA GLU A 64 -6.72 -18.88 -26.93
C GLU A 64 -8.04 -19.58 -27.29
N GLY A 65 -8.61 -19.22 -28.43
CA GLY A 65 -9.92 -19.71 -28.89
C GLY A 65 -11.13 -18.90 -28.40
N GLU A 66 -10.94 -17.91 -27.51
CA GLU A 66 -12.02 -17.04 -27.06
C GLU A 66 -12.25 -15.88 -28.04
N THR A 67 -13.51 -15.69 -28.42
CA THR A 67 -13.93 -14.63 -29.36
C THR A 67 -14.68 -13.48 -28.70
N SER A 68 -14.93 -13.58 -27.38
CA SER A 68 -15.63 -12.54 -26.61
C SER A 68 -15.07 -12.42 -25.19
N ALA A 69 -15.32 -11.28 -24.56
CA ALA A 69 -14.89 -11.03 -23.18
C ALA A 69 -15.69 -11.79 -22.12
N ALA A 70 -16.76 -12.51 -22.48
CA ALA A 70 -17.65 -13.16 -21.51
C ALA A 70 -16.90 -14.14 -20.59
N ALA A 71 -16.09 -15.02 -21.17
CA ALA A 71 -15.30 -15.99 -20.39
C ALA A 71 -14.23 -15.29 -19.52
N THR A 72 -13.65 -14.18 -19.99
CA THR A 72 -12.74 -13.37 -19.16
C THR A 72 -13.47 -12.76 -17.97
N ILE A 73 -14.69 -12.23 -18.18
CA ILE A 73 -15.52 -11.66 -17.10
C ILE A 73 -15.88 -12.75 -16.08
N ASP A 74 -16.29 -13.94 -16.53
CA ASP A 74 -16.62 -15.05 -15.65
C ASP A 74 -15.42 -15.44 -14.76
N ARG A 75 -14.20 -15.47 -15.32
CA ARG A 75 -12.97 -15.70 -14.55
C ARG A 75 -12.69 -14.62 -13.52
N VAL A 76 -12.86 -13.33 -13.89
CA VAL A 76 -12.67 -12.22 -12.95
C VAL A 76 -13.68 -12.31 -11.80
N VAL A 77 -14.96 -12.60 -12.11
CA VAL A 77 -16.00 -12.77 -11.08
C VAL A 77 -15.67 -13.94 -10.15
N ALA A 78 -15.24 -15.08 -10.70
CA ALA A 78 -14.82 -16.23 -9.91
C ALA A 78 -13.61 -15.91 -9.03
N ALA A 79 -12.59 -15.26 -9.57
CA ALA A 79 -11.38 -14.87 -8.86
C ALA A 79 -11.67 -13.89 -7.70
N VAL A 80 -12.47 -12.85 -7.95
CA VAL A 80 -12.92 -11.91 -6.90
C VAL A 80 -13.74 -12.62 -5.82
N THR A 81 -14.59 -13.58 -6.20
CA THR A 81 -15.40 -14.36 -5.25
C THR A 81 -14.52 -15.26 -4.37
N GLU A 82 -13.53 -15.94 -4.98
CA GLU A 82 -12.57 -16.78 -4.27
C GLU A 82 -11.72 -15.95 -3.29
N TRP A 83 -11.25 -14.79 -3.73
CA TRP A 83 -10.49 -13.85 -2.90
C TRP A 83 -11.33 -13.32 -1.72
N HIS A 84 -12.57 -12.92 -1.97
CA HIS A 84 -13.49 -12.47 -0.92
C HIS A 84 -13.72 -13.56 0.12
N ALA A 85 -14.01 -14.80 -0.32
CA ALA A 85 -14.20 -15.94 0.58
C ALA A 85 -12.95 -16.21 1.43
N PHE A 86 -11.77 -16.10 0.83
CA PHE A 86 -10.51 -16.27 1.52
C PHE A 86 -10.26 -15.19 2.59
N ILE A 87 -10.53 -13.91 2.30
CA ILE A 87 -10.41 -12.84 3.32
C ILE A 87 -11.34 -13.09 4.51
N HIS A 88 -12.59 -13.52 4.27
CA HIS A 88 -13.53 -13.86 5.35
C HIS A 88 -13.07 -15.05 6.18
N GLU A 89 -12.48 -16.05 5.53
CA GLU A 89 -11.86 -17.17 6.23
C GLU A 89 -10.69 -16.71 7.10
N LEU A 90 -9.83 -15.82 6.60
CA LEU A 90 -8.73 -15.25 7.36
C LEU A 90 -9.21 -14.45 8.58
N ASP A 91 -10.25 -13.61 8.44
CA ASP A 91 -10.81 -12.86 9.56
C ASP A 91 -11.26 -13.80 10.69
N ARG A 92 -11.99 -14.87 10.33
CA ARG A 92 -12.41 -15.91 11.27
C ARG A 92 -11.21 -16.61 11.91
N VAL A 93 -10.25 -17.08 11.11
CA VAL A 93 -9.06 -17.80 11.60
C VAL A 93 -8.24 -16.92 12.53
N PHE A 94 -8.05 -15.64 12.20
CA PHE A 94 -7.32 -14.69 13.02
C PHE A 94 -8.06 -14.39 14.32
N GLY A 95 -9.39 -14.24 14.27
CA GLY A 95 -10.24 -14.10 15.46
C GLY A 95 -10.10 -15.29 16.41
N ASP A 96 -10.20 -16.51 15.87
CA ASP A 96 -10.05 -17.76 16.63
C ASP A 96 -8.64 -17.89 17.23
N LEU A 97 -7.59 -17.59 16.45
CA LEU A 97 -6.21 -17.63 16.91
C LEU A 97 -5.96 -16.64 18.05
N ARG A 98 -6.43 -15.39 17.92
CA ARG A 98 -6.30 -14.40 19.00
C ARG A 98 -7.00 -14.85 20.28
N ALA A 99 -8.22 -15.38 20.18
CA ALA A 99 -8.98 -15.86 21.32
C ALA A 99 -8.29 -17.05 22.03
N ARG A 100 -7.82 -18.04 21.25
CA ARG A 100 -7.16 -19.24 21.79
C ARG A 100 -5.78 -18.97 22.38
N THR A 101 -5.04 -18.02 21.80
CA THR A 101 -3.67 -17.72 22.20
C THR A 101 -3.55 -16.52 23.13
N ALA A 102 -4.66 -15.95 23.61
CA ALA A 102 -4.69 -14.74 24.43
C ALA A 102 -3.75 -14.80 25.65
N ASN A 103 -3.67 -15.97 26.29
CA ASN A 103 -2.87 -16.22 27.49
C ASN A 103 -1.57 -17.00 27.22
N PHE A 104 -1.19 -17.17 25.94
CA PHE A 104 0.05 -17.86 25.61
C PHE A 104 1.23 -16.91 25.71
N GLU A 105 2.36 -17.43 26.21
CA GLU A 105 3.66 -16.81 26.02
C GLU A 105 3.92 -16.57 24.52
N LEU A 106 4.63 -15.49 24.20
CA LEU A 106 4.84 -15.03 22.83
C LEU A 106 5.33 -16.16 21.91
N ALA A 107 6.34 -16.93 22.34
CA ALA A 107 6.87 -18.05 21.56
C ALA A 107 5.79 -19.06 21.16
N ARG A 108 4.96 -19.45 22.13
CA ARG A 108 3.89 -20.44 21.92
C ARG A 108 2.73 -19.87 21.10
N LYS A 109 2.44 -18.57 21.24
CA LYS A 109 1.46 -17.86 20.41
C LYS A 109 1.87 -17.90 18.94
N VAL A 110 3.11 -17.52 18.65
CA VAL A 110 3.67 -17.51 17.29
C VAL A 110 3.72 -18.92 16.72
N GLU A 111 4.22 -19.90 17.47
CA GLU A 111 4.28 -21.31 17.03
C GLU A 111 2.88 -21.84 16.65
N HIS A 112 1.88 -21.61 17.49
CA HIS A 112 0.52 -22.07 17.25
C HIS A 112 -0.13 -21.39 16.03
N ALA A 113 0.08 -20.07 15.89
CA ALA A 113 -0.39 -19.33 14.73
C ALA A 113 0.28 -19.82 13.44
N ALA A 114 1.60 -19.98 13.45
CA ALA A 114 2.36 -20.44 12.30
C ALA A 114 1.92 -21.86 11.87
N ALA A 115 1.75 -22.80 12.81
CA ALA A 115 1.28 -24.15 12.49
C ALA A 115 -0.13 -24.16 11.87
N THR A 116 -1.03 -23.32 12.40
CA THR A 116 -2.39 -23.17 11.86
C THR A 116 -2.38 -22.59 10.45
N LEU A 117 -1.57 -21.55 10.22
CA LEU A 117 -1.52 -20.85 8.93
C LEU A 117 -0.80 -21.66 7.86
N VAL A 118 0.25 -22.42 8.19
CA VAL A 118 0.88 -23.35 7.22
C VAL A 118 -0.15 -24.36 6.70
N ALA A 119 -0.94 -24.97 7.59
CA ALA A 119 -1.95 -25.95 7.19
C ALA A 119 -3.01 -25.32 6.26
N LEU A 120 -3.53 -24.14 6.63
CA LEU A 120 -4.48 -23.39 5.81
C LEU A 120 -3.92 -23.08 4.42
N VAL A 121 -2.67 -22.61 4.35
CA VAL A 121 -2.04 -22.26 3.07
C VAL A 121 -1.85 -23.50 2.20
N ILE A 122 -1.35 -24.62 2.74
CA ILE A 122 -1.19 -25.86 1.98
C ILE A 122 -2.54 -26.34 1.43
N GLU A 123 -3.60 -26.34 2.25
CA GLU A 123 -4.94 -26.71 1.80
C GLU A 123 -5.42 -25.80 0.66
N ARG A 124 -5.20 -24.49 0.81
CA ARG A 124 -5.68 -23.50 -0.14
C ARG A 124 -4.90 -23.51 -1.46
N THR A 125 -3.59 -23.66 -1.39
CA THR A 125 -2.70 -23.52 -2.55
C THR A 125 -2.27 -24.84 -3.17
N GLY A 126 -2.56 -25.97 -2.50
CA GLY A 126 -2.04 -27.28 -2.91
C GLY A 126 -0.51 -27.38 -2.79
N ALA A 127 0.13 -26.46 -2.06
CA ALA A 127 1.57 -26.28 -2.01
C ALA A 127 2.21 -26.13 -3.41
N GLU A 128 1.54 -25.45 -4.33
CA GLU A 128 2.06 -25.14 -5.68
C GLU A 128 3.25 -24.16 -5.63
N ASP A 129 3.43 -23.35 -6.67
CA ASP A 129 4.54 -22.40 -6.75
C ASP A 129 4.58 -21.45 -5.54
N ALA A 130 5.75 -21.23 -4.95
CA ALA A 130 6.02 -20.19 -3.95
C ALA A 130 4.99 -20.05 -2.80
N TRP A 131 4.24 -21.11 -2.46
CA TRP A 131 3.18 -21.07 -1.45
C TRP A 131 3.67 -20.58 -0.07
N TYR A 132 4.94 -20.80 0.23
CA TYR A 132 5.57 -20.33 1.46
C TYR A 132 5.66 -18.79 1.55
N GLY A 133 5.63 -18.08 0.42
CA GLY A 133 5.47 -16.62 0.37
C GLY A 133 4.09 -16.17 0.84
N THR A 134 3.04 -16.91 0.48
CA THR A 134 1.68 -16.74 1.02
C THR A 134 1.66 -16.98 2.51
N PHE A 135 2.26 -18.09 2.98
CA PHE A 135 2.41 -18.34 4.42
C PHE A 135 3.11 -17.19 5.15
N ALA A 136 4.24 -16.71 4.63
CA ALA A 136 4.97 -15.62 5.27
C ALA A 136 4.13 -14.34 5.36
N THR A 137 3.42 -14.01 4.29
CA THR A 137 2.51 -12.85 4.22
C THR A 137 1.40 -12.94 5.26
N LEU A 138 0.72 -14.09 5.34
CA LEU A 138 -0.38 -14.28 6.30
C LEU A 138 0.10 -14.28 7.75
N LEU A 139 1.24 -14.91 8.04
CA LEU A 139 1.81 -14.90 9.38
C LEU A 139 2.19 -13.48 9.79
N GLN A 140 2.78 -12.71 8.89
CA GLN A 140 3.06 -11.30 9.13
C GLN A 140 1.78 -10.50 9.43
N TRP A 141 0.72 -10.64 8.62
CA TRP A 141 -0.55 -9.96 8.89
C TRP A 141 -1.16 -10.34 10.25
N PHE A 142 -1.08 -11.62 10.63
CA PHE A 142 -1.58 -12.06 11.93
C PHE A 142 -0.79 -11.42 13.08
N LEU A 143 0.54 -11.41 12.99
CA LEU A 143 1.42 -10.85 14.01
C LEU A 143 1.24 -9.33 14.13
N GLU A 144 1.16 -8.62 13.01
CA GLU A 144 0.83 -7.19 12.97
C GLU A 144 -0.53 -6.91 13.60
N SER A 145 -1.54 -7.75 13.35
CA SER A 145 -2.86 -7.63 14.01
C SER A 145 -2.81 -7.84 15.53
N CYS A 146 -1.73 -8.42 16.05
CA CYS A 146 -1.45 -8.60 17.48
C CYS A 146 -0.51 -7.53 18.04
N GLY A 147 -0.11 -6.53 17.24
CA GLY A 147 0.86 -5.50 17.64
C GLY A 147 2.32 -5.94 17.62
N ILE A 148 2.63 -7.06 16.95
CA ILE A 148 3.99 -7.58 16.79
C ILE A 148 4.46 -7.21 15.38
N GLU A 149 5.26 -6.16 15.28
CA GLU A 149 5.78 -5.62 14.02
C GLU A 149 7.20 -6.15 13.70
N ASP A 150 7.71 -5.85 12.50
CA ASP A 150 9.08 -6.13 12.04
C ASP A 150 9.50 -7.62 12.03
N THR A 151 8.55 -8.54 11.82
CA THR A 151 8.82 -9.99 11.86
C THR A 151 9.24 -10.60 10.53
N GLY A 152 9.19 -9.85 9.41
CA GLY A 152 9.41 -10.37 8.05
C GLY A 152 10.72 -11.14 7.88
N ASP A 153 11.85 -10.55 8.27
CA ASP A 153 13.17 -11.19 8.14
C ASP A 153 13.28 -12.48 8.96
N ALA A 154 12.70 -12.50 10.16
CA ALA A 154 12.68 -13.69 11.00
C ALA A 154 11.85 -14.81 10.38
N ILE A 155 10.71 -14.45 9.75
CA ILE A 155 9.87 -15.40 9.03
C ILE A 155 10.62 -15.99 7.85
N VAL A 156 11.20 -15.14 6.99
CA VAL A 156 11.97 -15.57 5.81
C VAL A 156 13.16 -16.43 6.22
N ALA A 157 13.90 -16.05 7.26
CA ALA A 157 15.05 -16.83 7.74
C ALA A 157 14.65 -18.23 8.20
N ALA A 158 13.53 -18.35 8.93
CA ALA A 158 13.08 -19.63 9.45
C ALA A 158 12.49 -20.56 8.37
N THR A 159 11.90 -20.02 7.31
CA THR A 159 11.32 -20.83 6.21
C THR A 159 12.32 -21.18 5.11
N ARG A 160 13.41 -20.40 4.98
CA ARG A 160 14.40 -20.55 3.90
C ARG A 160 15.00 -21.97 3.89
N GLY A 161 14.90 -22.63 2.74
CA GLY A 161 15.48 -23.97 2.52
C GLY A 161 14.73 -25.10 3.24
N ARG A 162 13.55 -24.83 3.81
CA ARG A 162 12.71 -25.84 4.47
C ARG A 162 11.38 -26.06 3.75
N PHE A 163 10.89 -25.03 3.10
CA PHE A 163 9.69 -25.07 2.25
C PHE A 163 10.10 -24.87 0.80
N GLU A 164 9.50 -25.65 -0.09
CA GLU A 164 9.80 -25.70 -1.52
C GLU A 164 8.50 -25.59 -2.32
N SER A 165 8.58 -24.99 -3.52
CA SER A 165 7.47 -24.98 -4.47
C SER A 165 7.07 -26.42 -4.84
N TRP A 166 5.79 -26.65 -5.06
CA TRP A 166 5.23 -27.94 -5.52
C TRP A 166 5.38 -29.11 -4.53
N LEU A 167 5.77 -28.83 -3.29
CA LEU A 167 6.01 -29.84 -2.28
C LEU A 167 5.38 -29.44 -0.93
N ALA A 168 4.41 -30.23 -0.49
CA ALA A 168 3.91 -30.13 0.87
C ALA A 168 4.97 -30.66 1.86
N PRO A 169 5.38 -29.88 2.87
CA PRO A 169 6.39 -30.29 3.83
C PRO A 169 5.89 -31.42 4.75
N ALA A 170 6.81 -32.27 5.20
CA ALA A 170 6.50 -33.28 6.20
C ALA A 170 6.04 -32.64 7.52
N PRO A 171 5.14 -33.28 8.30
CA PRO A 171 4.65 -32.74 9.57
C PRO A 171 5.77 -32.38 10.56
N GLU A 172 6.86 -33.13 10.57
CA GLU A 172 8.03 -32.89 11.42
C GLU A 172 8.76 -31.61 11.03
N THR A 173 8.88 -31.33 9.73
CA THR A 173 9.46 -30.10 9.20
C THR A 173 8.62 -28.89 9.58
N VAL A 174 7.29 -29.01 9.50
CA VAL A 174 6.36 -27.95 9.93
C VAL A 174 6.55 -27.68 11.42
N ALA A 175 6.46 -28.71 12.27
CA ALA A 175 6.59 -28.56 13.72
C ALA A 175 7.93 -27.94 14.14
N ALA A 176 9.04 -28.39 13.54
CA ALA A 176 10.37 -27.84 13.81
C ALA A 176 10.46 -26.35 13.42
N THR A 177 9.92 -26.00 12.23
CA THR A 177 9.95 -24.63 11.70
C THR A 177 9.09 -23.68 12.52
N THR A 178 7.88 -24.08 12.90
CA THR A 178 6.97 -23.25 13.69
C THR A 178 7.48 -23.03 15.11
N ALA A 179 8.09 -24.05 15.72
CA ALA A 179 8.70 -23.92 17.04
C ALA A 179 9.93 -22.99 17.01
N GLU A 180 10.73 -23.04 15.94
CA GLU A 180 11.84 -22.10 15.75
C GLU A 180 11.37 -20.67 15.53
N LEU A 181 10.35 -20.44 14.70
CA LEU A 181 9.70 -19.14 14.53
C LEU A 181 9.28 -18.56 15.89
N GLY A 182 8.64 -19.38 16.73
CA GLY A 182 8.23 -18.99 18.07
C GLY A 182 9.40 -18.52 18.93
N ARG A 183 10.48 -19.31 18.98
CA ARG A 183 11.68 -18.93 19.74
C ARG A 183 12.32 -17.66 19.20
N THR A 184 12.55 -17.58 17.90
CA THR A 184 13.24 -16.46 17.25
C THR A 184 12.50 -15.14 17.47
N ILE A 185 11.16 -15.13 17.34
CA ILE A 185 10.38 -13.91 17.56
C ILE A 185 10.33 -13.55 19.06
N ALA A 186 10.25 -14.53 19.96
CA ALA A 186 10.15 -14.27 21.40
C ALA A 186 11.46 -13.79 22.05
N THR A 187 12.61 -14.18 21.50
CA THR A 187 13.93 -13.75 22.00
C THR A 187 14.50 -12.57 21.25
N ARG A 188 13.74 -12.00 20.31
CA ARG A 188 14.19 -10.84 19.54
C ARG A 188 14.16 -9.61 20.46
N ASP A 189 15.24 -8.85 20.44
CA ASP A 189 15.24 -7.53 21.07
C ASP A 189 14.19 -6.65 20.37
N PRO A 190 13.41 -5.87 21.13
CA PRO A 190 12.53 -4.88 20.52
C PRO A 190 13.37 -4.00 19.60
N PRO A 191 12.89 -3.69 18.39
CA PRO A 191 13.64 -2.82 17.50
C PRO A 191 13.91 -1.49 18.22
N PRO A 192 15.12 -0.91 18.07
CA PRO A 192 15.40 0.40 18.63
C PRO A 192 14.39 1.42 18.08
N VAL A 193 14.04 2.43 18.89
CA VAL A 193 13.16 3.51 18.43
C VAL A 193 13.73 4.09 17.14
N ARG A 194 12.97 3.93 16.06
CA ARG A 194 13.40 4.25 14.71
C ARG A 194 13.21 5.73 14.45
N ASP A 195 14.28 6.42 14.03
CA ASP A 195 14.21 7.81 13.57
C ASP A 195 13.86 7.83 12.08
N GLU A 196 12.56 7.93 11.80
CA GLU A 196 12.03 7.93 10.44
C GLU A 196 12.47 9.17 9.65
N LEU A 197 12.73 10.30 10.31
CA LEU A 197 13.23 11.49 9.62
C LEU A 197 14.63 11.22 9.07
N ALA A 198 15.54 10.72 9.91
CA ALA A 198 16.92 10.45 9.49
C ALA A 198 16.97 9.41 8.36
N LEU A 199 16.18 8.34 8.45
CA LEU A 199 16.09 7.32 7.41
C LEU A 199 15.50 7.87 6.11
N TRP A 200 14.44 8.68 6.20
CA TRP A 200 13.86 9.30 5.02
C TRP A 200 14.86 10.21 4.34
N LEU A 201 15.55 11.09 5.07
CA LEU A 201 16.55 11.98 4.48
C LEU A 201 17.69 11.20 3.78
N ALA A 202 18.10 10.06 4.33
CA ALA A 202 19.10 9.19 3.72
C ALA A 202 18.59 8.54 2.41
N ASN A 203 17.32 8.10 2.39
CA ASN A 203 16.76 7.30 1.30
C ASN A 203 15.93 8.08 0.28
N ARG A 204 15.57 9.33 0.57
CA ARG A 204 14.63 10.16 -0.20
C ARG A 204 14.90 10.16 -1.71
N HIS A 205 16.16 10.26 -2.10
CA HIS A 205 16.55 10.28 -3.51
C HIS A 205 16.34 8.91 -4.17
N ARG A 206 16.85 7.84 -3.55
CA ARG A 206 16.77 6.45 -4.06
C ARG A 206 15.35 5.94 -4.13
N SER A 207 14.53 6.29 -3.13
CA SER A 207 13.14 5.83 -3.00
C SER A 207 12.31 6.13 -4.25
N LEU A 208 12.70 7.11 -5.07
CA LEU A 208 11.98 7.58 -6.24
C LEU A 208 12.73 7.32 -7.57
N GLU A 209 13.86 6.62 -7.53
CA GLU A 209 14.60 6.24 -8.73
C GLU A 209 13.91 5.08 -9.46
N GLY A 210 13.59 5.27 -10.74
CA GLY A 210 12.99 4.23 -11.58
C GLY A 210 12.44 4.76 -12.89
N PRO A 211 12.34 3.93 -13.95
CA PRO A 211 11.82 4.35 -15.24
C PRO A 211 10.30 4.54 -15.16
N LEU A 212 9.84 5.80 -15.16
CA LEU A 212 8.44 6.14 -15.37
C LEU A 212 8.14 6.14 -16.88
N SER A 213 7.53 5.07 -17.38
CA SER A 213 6.91 5.01 -18.72
C SER A 213 5.41 4.95 -18.57
N LEU A 214 4.72 6.00 -19.02
CA LEU A 214 3.31 6.24 -18.68
C LEU A 214 2.39 6.13 -19.89
N PRO A 215 1.40 5.22 -19.91
CA PRO A 215 0.18 5.38 -20.68
C PRO A 215 -0.66 6.53 -20.12
N ARG A 216 -1.48 7.19 -20.95
CA ARG A 216 -2.39 8.26 -20.50
C ARG A 216 -3.48 7.67 -19.59
N GLY A 217 -3.64 8.24 -18.40
CA GLY A 217 -4.67 7.85 -17.44
C GLY A 217 -6.09 7.99 -18.00
N ARG A 218 -6.99 7.14 -17.53
CA ARG A 218 -8.43 7.14 -17.87
C ARG A 218 -9.08 8.39 -17.26
N VAL A 219 -10.08 8.97 -17.94
CA VAL A 219 -10.92 10.02 -17.34
C VAL A 219 -11.54 9.48 -16.05
N VAL A 220 -11.37 10.24 -14.96
CA VAL A 220 -11.86 9.89 -13.63
C VAL A 220 -13.31 10.35 -13.49
N ALA A 221 -14.20 9.40 -13.20
CA ALA A 221 -15.65 9.63 -13.14
C ALA A 221 -16.10 10.26 -11.80
N GLY A 222 -15.26 10.23 -10.77
CA GLY A 222 -15.63 10.71 -9.45
C GLY A 222 -14.43 11.09 -8.57
N ASP A 223 -14.67 12.01 -7.64
CA ASP A 223 -13.67 12.53 -6.73
C ASP A 223 -13.47 11.60 -5.52
N ALA A 224 -12.47 10.74 -5.59
CA ALA A 224 -12.21 9.75 -4.55
C ALA A 224 -11.80 10.38 -3.21
N HIS A 225 -11.12 11.54 -3.21
CA HIS A 225 -10.70 12.19 -1.98
C HIS A 225 -11.92 12.77 -1.24
N ALA A 226 -12.81 13.46 -1.95
CA ALA A 226 -14.06 13.93 -1.35
C ALA A 226 -14.94 12.77 -0.86
N ARG A 227 -15.04 11.68 -1.64
CA ARG A 227 -15.74 10.46 -1.23
C ARG A 227 -15.16 9.87 0.05
N PHE A 228 -13.84 9.76 0.15
CA PHE A 228 -13.16 9.26 1.35
C PHE A 228 -13.44 10.11 2.59
N ILE A 229 -13.47 11.44 2.45
CA ILE A 229 -13.85 12.33 3.56
C ILE A 229 -15.32 12.09 3.97
N ALA A 230 -16.20 11.95 2.98
CA ALA A 230 -17.64 11.81 3.20
C ALA A 230 -18.04 10.46 3.82
N THR A 231 -17.25 9.40 3.62
CA THR A 231 -17.49 8.06 4.17
C THR A 231 -16.58 7.81 5.36
N ARG A 232 -15.27 7.62 5.13
CA ARG A 232 -14.31 7.17 6.15
C ARG A 232 -14.04 8.21 7.23
N ASP A 233 -13.70 9.44 6.86
CA ASP A 233 -13.37 10.45 7.87
C ASP A 233 -14.62 10.88 8.65
N ARG A 234 -15.78 10.98 7.98
CA ARG A 234 -17.05 11.36 8.60
C ARG A 234 -17.52 10.34 9.63
N ASP A 235 -17.42 9.03 9.33
CA ASP A 235 -17.80 7.98 10.27
C ASP A 235 -16.96 8.00 11.55
N ARG A 236 -15.69 8.45 11.44
CA ARG A 236 -14.79 8.58 12.60
C ARG A 236 -15.03 9.87 13.38
N ASP A 237 -15.13 11.01 12.70
CA ASP A 237 -15.36 12.32 13.33
C ASP A 237 -16.01 13.29 12.31
N PRO A 238 -17.33 13.54 12.42
CA PRO A 238 -18.05 14.42 11.50
C PRO A 238 -17.55 15.87 11.48
N ALA A 239 -17.05 16.38 12.61
CA ALA A 239 -16.55 17.76 12.69
C ALA A 239 -15.19 17.89 12.01
N ARG A 240 -14.31 16.93 12.23
CA ARG A 240 -13.02 16.82 11.52
C ARG A 240 -13.21 16.62 10.02
N ALA A 241 -14.20 15.84 9.60
CA ALA A 241 -14.52 15.66 8.20
C ALA A 241 -14.93 16.98 7.52
N ARG A 242 -15.80 17.79 8.15
CA ARG A 242 -16.16 19.13 7.64
C ARG A 242 -14.95 20.04 7.48
N ARG A 243 -14.05 20.03 8.47
CA ARG A 243 -12.79 20.79 8.42
C ARG A 243 -11.86 20.32 7.31
N MET A 244 -11.74 19.01 7.12
CA MET A 244 -10.97 18.41 6.02
C MET A 244 -11.56 18.79 4.65
N THR A 245 -12.89 18.79 4.49
CA THR A 245 -13.55 19.27 3.27
C THR A 245 -13.19 20.73 2.97
N ALA A 246 -13.32 21.63 3.96
CA ALA A 246 -12.99 23.04 3.79
C ALA A 246 -11.50 23.25 3.42
N ALA A 247 -10.60 22.49 4.04
CA ALA A 247 -9.17 22.52 3.70
C ALA A 247 -8.90 22.01 2.28
N LEU A 248 -9.59 20.95 1.83
CA LEU A 248 -9.49 20.42 0.48
C LEU A 248 -9.99 21.42 -0.56
N ASP A 249 -11.11 22.10 -0.30
CA ASP A 249 -11.64 23.14 -1.20
C ASP A 249 -10.66 24.31 -1.35
N ALA A 250 -10.10 24.80 -0.24
CA ALA A 250 -9.09 25.86 -0.25
C ALA A 250 -7.81 25.43 -0.97
N CYS A 251 -7.36 24.18 -0.74
CA CYS A 251 -6.20 23.58 -1.41
C CYS A 251 -6.36 23.55 -2.93
N ARG A 252 -7.53 23.08 -3.40
CA ARG A 252 -7.84 22.98 -4.82
C ARG A 252 -8.09 24.31 -5.48
N ALA A 253 -8.67 25.27 -4.77
CA ALA A 253 -8.81 26.64 -5.27
C ALA A 253 -7.43 27.24 -5.59
N SER A 254 -6.47 27.09 -4.67
CA SER A 254 -5.09 27.53 -4.89
C SER A 254 -4.40 26.76 -6.03
N ALA A 255 -4.59 25.44 -6.10
CA ALA A 255 -4.04 24.62 -7.19
C ALA A 255 -4.54 25.08 -8.57
N ARG A 256 -5.85 25.35 -8.69
CA ARG A 256 -6.48 25.86 -9.92
C ARG A 256 -6.05 27.29 -10.27
N ALA A 257 -5.69 28.10 -9.28
CA ALA A 257 -5.09 29.41 -9.51
C ALA A 257 -3.64 29.34 -10.03
N GLY A 258 -3.04 28.14 -10.03
CA GLY A 258 -1.67 27.92 -10.50
C GLY A 258 -0.60 28.26 -9.44
N ASP A 259 -1.00 28.45 -8.19
CA ASP A 259 -0.08 28.85 -7.14
C ASP A 259 0.97 27.76 -6.84
N ALA A 260 2.19 28.17 -6.48
CA ALA A 260 3.25 27.24 -6.07
C ALA A 260 3.04 26.73 -4.64
N LEU A 261 3.19 25.43 -4.37
CA LEU A 261 3.03 24.87 -3.03
C LEU A 261 4.14 25.38 -2.09
N THR A 262 3.78 26.03 -0.98
CA THR A 262 4.73 26.53 0.04
C THR A 262 4.34 26.07 1.44
N PHE A 263 5.25 26.23 2.40
CA PHE A 263 5.00 25.88 3.80
C PHE A 263 3.87 26.72 4.39
N GLU A 264 3.86 28.02 4.12
CA GLU A 264 2.85 28.96 4.60
C GLU A 264 1.46 28.56 4.13
N ARG A 265 1.35 28.10 2.88
CA ARG A 265 0.07 27.63 2.36
C ARG A 265 -0.35 26.32 2.98
N LEU A 266 0.57 25.36 3.08
CA LEU A 266 0.30 24.09 3.76
C LEU A 266 -0.15 24.32 5.20
N ALA A 267 0.50 25.24 5.93
CA ALA A 267 0.14 25.64 7.28
C ALA A 267 -1.24 26.33 7.33
N SER A 268 -1.59 27.16 6.35
CA SER A 268 -2.93 27.76 6.27
C SER A 268 -4.03 26.70 6.12
N TRP A 269 -3.81 25.67 5.31
CA TRP A 269 -4.75 24.55 5.20
C TRP A 269 -4.76 23.69 6.47
N GLN A 270 -3.61 23.55 7.13
CA GLN A 270 -3.51 22.83 8.39
C GLN A 270 -4.29 23.52 9.51
N ALA A 271 -4.35 24.86 9.53
CA ALA A 271 -5.22 25.59 10.44
C ALA A 271 -6.69 25.21 10.26
N LEU A 272 -7.15 25.11 9.00
CA LEU A 272 -8.50 24.64 8.69
C LEU A 272 -8.72 23.21 9.20
N VAL A 273 -7.77 22.30 8.96
CA VAL A 273 -7.81 20.90 9.41
C VAL A 273 -7.92 20.79 10.93
N LEU A 274 -7.11 21.56 11.65
CA LEU A 274 -7.05 21.56 13.12
C LEU A 274 -8.18 22.37 13.76
N GLY A 275 -8.83 23.25 13.01
CA GLY A 275 -9.85 24.17 13.52
C GLY A 275 -9.24 25.31 14.34
N THR A 276 -8.01 25.72 14.03
CA THR A 276 -7.32 26.82 14.70
C THR A 276 -7.48 28.11 13.90
N ILE A 277 -7.39 29.25 14.60
CA ILE A 277 -7.41 30.58 13.96
C ILE A 277 -6.09 30.81 13.23
N ASP A 278 -4.98 30.55 13.93
CA ASP A 278 -3.64 30.77 13.41
C ASP A 278 -3.09 29.53 12.70
N ALA A 279 -2.24 29.77 11.71
CA ALA A 279 -1.44 28.75 11.05
C ALA A 279 -0.49 28.10 12.07
N PRO A 280 -0.50 26.76 12.22
CA PRO A 280 0.42 26.09 13.12
C PRO A 280 1.87 26.31 12.66
N PRO A 281 2.81 26.59 13.59
CA PRO A 281 4.21 26.73 13.25
C PRO A 281 4.83 25.38 12.88
N LEU A 282 6.04 25.43 12.32
CA LEU A 282 6.91 24.26 12.25
C LEU A 282 7.18 23.74 13.67
N ARG A 283 7.15 22.42 13.87
CA ARG A 283 7.46 21.83 15.17
C ARG A 283 8.90 22.17 15.61
N THR A 284 9.06 22.35 16.91
CA THR A 284 10.37 22.64 17.56
C THR A 284 10.82 21.52 18.49
N THR A 285 10.11 20.40 18.49
CA THR A 285 10.38 19.21 19.29
C THR A 285 10.23 17.96 18.44
N ASP A 286 10.70 16.83 18.95
CA ASP A 286 10.40 15.53 18.36
C ASP A 286 8.89 15.33 18.21
N ALA A 287 8.51 14.63 17.15
CA ALA A 287 7.16 14.10 17.00
C ALA A 287 7.21 12.57 17.13
N PHE A 288 6.10 11.99 17.59
CA PHE A 288 5.97 10.56 17.81
C PHE A 288 4.68 10.04 17.18
N ALA A 289 4.73 8.80 16.68
CA ALA A 289 3.58 8.07 16.16
C ALA A 289 3.59 6.63 16.69
N ARG A 290 2.49 5.90 16.45
CA ARG A 290 2.30 4.49 16.86
C ARG A 290 2.62 4.28 18.35
N ASP A 291 1.95 5.04 19.21
CA ASP A 291 2.13 4.98 20.67
C ASP A 291 3.59 5.14 21.15
N GLY A 292 4.40 5.89 20.38
CA GLY A 292 5.79 6.18 20.72
C GLY A 292 6.81 5.24 20.08
N ALA A 293 6.37 4.19 19.38
CA ALA A 293 7.28 3.28 18.66
C ALA A 293 8.02 3.96 17.51
N VAL A 294 7.41 5.00 16.92
CA VAL A 294 7.97 5.75 15.80
C VAL A 294 8.33 7.16 16.25
N ARG A 295 9.58 7.58 15.98
CA ARG A 295 10.09 8.91 16.28
C ARG A 295 10.44 9.66 15.00
N TYR A 296 10.12 10.94 14.97
CA TYR A 296 10.57 11.90 13.99
C TYR A 296 11.42 12.94 14.73
N ALA A 297 12.74 12.77 14.72
CA ALA A 297 13.62 13.66 15.48
C ALA A 297 13.47 15.11 15.02
N TYR A 298 13.56 16.07 15.94
CA TYR A 298 13.77 17.46 15.59
C TYR A 298 15.22 17.68 15.15
N ALA A 299 15.39 18.43 14.06
CA ALA A 299 16.69 18.87 13.58
C ALA A 299 16.67 20.39 13.39
N PRO A 300 17.74 21.14 13.74
CA PRO A 300 17.81 22.59 13.56
C PRO A 300 17.59 23.06 12.12
N ASP A 301 17.88 22.20 11.14
CA ASP A 301 17.73 22.44 9.70
C ASP A 301 16.41 21.90 9.12
N LEU A 302 15.46 21.47 9.97
CA LEU A 302 14.17 20.94 9.54
C LEU A 302 13.41 21.92 8.64
N ASP A 303 13.44 23.23 8.92
CA ASP A 303 12.80 24.25 8.08
C ASP A 303 13.38 24.24 6.66
N ALA A 304 14.71 24.16 6.52
CA ALA A 304 15.38 24.10 5.24
C ALA A 304 15.01 22.82 4.47
N HIS A 305 14.97 21.68 5.16
CA HIS A 305 14.53 20.40 4.57
C HIS A 305 13.09 20.46 4.07
N VAL A 306 12.16 20.95 4.89
CA VAL A 306 10.73 21.08 4.53
C VAL A 306 10.54 22.03 3.35
N ARG A 307 11.19 23.20 3.37
CA ARG A 307 11.08 24.17 2.27
C ARG A 307 11.67 23.64 0.97
N SER A 308 12.81 22.95 1.04
CA SER A 308 13.41 22.27 -0.12
C SER A 308 12.47 21.21 -0.70
N ALA A 309 11.89 20.37 0.16
CA ALA A 309 10.92 19.35 -0.25
C ALA A 309 9.67 19.94 -0.94
N LEU A 310 9.11 21.01 -0.41
CA LEU A 310 7.97 21.69 -1.02
C LEU A 310 8.36 22.39 -2.34
N ALA A 311 9.59 22.91 -2.45
CA ALA A 311 10.10 23.45 -3.70
C ALA A 311 10.24 22.35 -4.79
N ASP A 312 10.68 21.15 -4.42
CA ASP A 312 10.76 20.01 -5.33
C ASP A 312 9.39 19.63 -5.90
N ALA A 313 8.33 19.74 -5.10
CA ALA A 313 6.95 19.50 -5.55
C ALA A 313 6.47 20.48 -6.63
N ASN A 314 7.19 21.58 -6.85
CA ASN A 314 6.88 22.60 -7.87
C ASN A 314 7.70 22.48 -9.16
N ARG A 315 8.66 21.54 -9.24
CA ARG A 315 9.53 21.34 -10.40
C ARG A 315 8.76 20.82 -11.63
N ASP A 316 9.42 20.87 -12.78
CA ASP A 316 8.92 20.32 -14.04
C ASP A 316 9.24 18.82 -14.14
N GLU A 317 8.55 18.04 -13.31
CA GLU A 317 8.61 16.57 -13.27
C GLU A 317 7.18 16.01 -13.41
N PRO A 318 7.00 14.72 -13.80
CA PRO A 318 5.68 14.10 -13.85
C PRO A 318 4.88 14.32 -12.56
N ALA A 319 3.62 14.72 -12.69
CA ALA A 319 2.80 15.11 -11.54
C ALA A 319 2.64 13.98 -10.51
N THR A 320 2.55 12.73 -10.97
CA THR A 320 2.44 11.53 -10.11
C THR A 320 3.69 11.31 -9.27
N LEU A 321 4.88 11.58 -9.84
CA LEU A 321 6.16 11.52 -9.13
C LEU A 321 6.25 12.61 -8.06
N ARG A 322 5.90 13.86 -8.43
CA ARG A 322 5.87 14.99 -7.51
C ARG A 322 4.88 14.77 -6.37
N ALA A 323 3.70 14.23 -6.68
CA ALA A 323 2.65 13.89 -5.73
C ALA A 323 3.10 12.81 -4.73
N ALA A 324 3.72 11.73 -5.22
CA ALA A 324 4.30 10.69 -4.36
C ALA A 324 5.39 11.25 -3.44
N ARG A 325 6.32 12.05 -4.01
CA ARG A 325 7.43 12.66 -3.28
C ARG A 325 6.93 13.55 -2.15
N VAL A 326 6.06 14.51 -2.44
CA VAL A 326 5.59 15.47 -1.43
C VAL A 326 4.74 14.80 -0.35
N PHE A 327 3.98 13.76 -0.70
CA PHE A 327 3.22 12.97 0.26
C PHE A 327 4.15 12.30 1.28
N LEU A 328 5.20 11.62 0.80
CA LEU A 328 6.17 10.95 1.67
C LEU A 328 7.02 11.96 2.46
N ASP A 329 7.41 13.07 1.83
CA ASP A 329 8.15 14.15 2.50
C ASP A 329 7.38 14.67 3.71
N ILE A 330 6.09 14.96 3.59
CA ILE A 330 5.29 15.44 4.74
C ILE A 330 5.08 14.33 5.77
N CYS A 331 4.85 13.08 5.33
CA CYS A 331 4.68 11.94 6.23
C CYS A 331 5.92 11.67 7.09
N PHE A 332 7.13 11.80 6.54
CA PHE A 332 8.37 11.46 7.26
C PHE A 332 9.12 12.66 7.84
N MET A 333 8.96 13.87 7.28
CA MET A 333 9.49 15.08 7.93
C MET A 333 8.64 15.51 9.13
N HIS A 334 7.34 15.21 9.07
CA HIS A 334 6.38 15.50 10.13
C HIS A 334 6.42 16.99 10.54
N PRO A 335 6.18 17.95 9.62
CA PRO A 335 6.42 19.38 9.88
C PRO A 335 5.58 19.96 11.03
N PHE A 336 4.40 19.41 11.31
CA PHE A 336 3.49 19.90 12.35
C PHE A 336 3.45 18.96 13.56
N ALA A 337 2.99 19.48 14.71
CA ALA A 337 2.80 18.67 15.92
C ALA A 337 1.65 17.65 15.80
N ASP A 338 0.61 17.95 15.01
CA ASP A 338 -0.48 17.03 14.69
C ASP A 338 -0.90 17.20 13.22
N GLY A 339 -1.51 16.15 12.67
CA GLY A 339 -2.25 16.17 11.42
C GLY A 339 -1.38 16.07 10.17
N ASN A 340 -0.12 15.63 10.27
CA ASN A 340 0.78 15.48 9.13
C ASN A 340 0.22 14.55 8.04
N GLY A 341 -0.46 13.46 8.41
CA GLY A 341 -1.14 12.61 7.43
C GLY A 341 -2.22 13.35 6.62
N ARG A 342 -2.95 14.31 7.22
CA ARG A 342 -3.94 15.14 6.52
C ARG A 342 -3.26 16.21 5.66
N ALA A 343 -2.19 16.82 6.17
CA ALA A 343 -1.35 17.75 5.40
C ALA A 343 -0.74 17.08 4.15
N ALA A 344 -0.25 15.84 4.28
CA ALA A 344 0.30 15.06 3.18
C ALA A 344 -0.75 14.80 2.09
N ARG A 345 -1.98 14.42 2.48
CA ARG A 345 -3.11 14.25 1.55
C ARG A 345 -3.43 15.53 0.78
N LEU A 346 -3.43 16.68 1.47
CA LEU A 346 -3.69 17.99 0.84
C LEU A 346 -2.58 18.39 -0.13
N ALA A 347 -1.31 18.21 0.23
CA ALA A 347 -0.19 18.51 -0.66
C ALA A 347 -0.18 17.62 -1.91
N LEU A 348 -0.47 16.33 -1.75
CA LEU A 348 -0.66 15.40 -2.86
C LEU A 348 -1.79 15.89 -3.79
N ASP A 349 -2.96 16.22 -3.23
CA ASP A 349 -4.13 16.67 -4.01
C ASP A 349 -3.86 18.01 -4.71
N HIS A 350 -3.11 18.92 -4.07
CA HIS A 350 -2.67 20.17 -4.69
C HIS A 350 -1.85 19.93 -5.97
N VAL A 351 -0.85 19.04 -5.89
CA VAL A 351 0.02 18.73 -7.03
C VAL A 351 -0.76 18.11 -8.18
N LEU A 352 -1.65 17.15 -7.88
CA LEU A 352 -2.50 16.50 -8.89
C LEU A 352 -3.50 17.47 -9.50
N THR A 353 -4.21 18.25 -8.67
CA THR A 353 -5.20 19.22 -9.14
C THR A 353 -4.58 20.29 -10.02
N ARG A 354 -3.39 20.80 -9.66
CA ARG A 354 -2.66 21.79 -10.49
C ARG A 354 -2.24 21.22 -11.85
N ALA A 355 -2.08 19.89 -11.96
CA ALA A 355 -1.83 19.20 -13.21
C ALA A 355 -3.12 18.79 -13.96
N GLY A 356 -4.31 19.17 -13.46
CA GLY A 356 -5.59 18.77 -14.04
C GLY A 356 -5.97 17.30 -13.79
N LEU A 357 -5.39 16.68 -12.77
CA LEU A 357 -5.59 15.27 -12.43
C LEU A 357 -6.36 15.11 -11.12
N ALA A 358 -7.10 14.01 -11.00
CA ALA A 358 -7.75 13.54 -9.79
C ALA A 358 -7.50 12.05 -9.57
N LEU A 359 -7.68 11.57 -8.35
CA LEU A 359 -7.66 10.14 -8.00
C LEU A 359 -9.08 9.54 -8.12
N HIS A 360 -9.21 8.33 -8.69
CA HIS A 360 -10.47 7.56 -8.67
C HIS A 360 -10.57 6.57 -7.49
N ALA A 361 -9.44 6.21 -6.88
CA ALA A 361 -9.37 5.56 -5.57
C ALA A 361 -8.23 6.16 -4.74
N VAL A 362 -8.42 6.27 -3.42
CA VAL A 362 -7.43 6.91 -2.53
C VAL A 362 -6.96 6.00 -1.41
N GLU A 363 -7.71 4.95 -1.09
CA GLU A 363 -7.41 4.01 -0.01
C GLU A 363 -6.00 3.39 -0.14
N PRO A 364 -5.54 2.95 -1.32
CA PRO A 364 -4.18 2.43 -1.48
C PRO A 364 -3.09 3.46 -1.11
N VAL A 365 -3.38 4.75 -1.26
CA VAL A 365 -2.49 5.87 -0.95
C VAL A 365 -2.61 6.29 0.52
N PHE A 366 -3.83 6.40 1.04
CA PHE A 366 -4.11 7.07 2.32
C PHE A 366 -4.16 6.15 3.54
N VAL A 367 -4.36 4.84 3.33
CA VAL A 367 -4.56 3.86 4.40
C VAL A 367 -3.34 2.96 4.56
N ILE A 368 -2.64 2.65 3.48
CA ILE A 368 -1.46 1.79 3.52
C ILE A 368 -0.26 2.54 4.11
N ALA A 369 0.24 2.05 5.23
CA ALA A 369 1.45 2.57 5.85
C ALA A 369 2.67 2.42 4.93
N ARG A 370 3.60 3.37 5.01
CA ARG A 370 4.83 3.40 4.23
C ARG A 370 6.02 3.44 5.20
N SER A 371 7.15 2.90 4.75
CA SER A 371 8.38 2.81 5.53
C SER A 371 9.45 3.74 4.94
N ALA A 372 10.20 4.48 5.77
CA ALA A 372 11.24 5.40 5.28
C ALA A 372 12.51 4.70 4.77
N ASP A 373 12.67 3.39 5.01
CA ASP A 373 13.77 2.56 4.53
C ASP A 373 13.42 1.75 3.27
N ASP A 374 12.21 1.88 2.75
CA ASP A 374 11.85 1.26 1.48
C ASP A 374 12.48 2.05 0.32
N GLU A 375 13.66 1.59 -0.10
CA GLU A 375 14.42 2.15 -1.22
C GLU A 375 13.65 2.11 -2.56
N SER A 376 12.56 1.36 -2.65
CA SER A 376 11.70 1.32 -3.84
C SER A 376 10.29 1.88 -3.60
N GLY A 377 10.00 2.29 -2.36
CA GLY A 377 8.65 2.57 -1.88
C GLY A 377 8.03 3.80 -2.52
N GLY A 378 8.82 4.85 -2.70
CA GLY A 378 8.39 6.08 -3.37
C GLY A 378 8.05 5.84 -4.83
N TYR A 379 8.86 5.08 -5.55
CA TYR A 379 8.64 4.73 -6.95
C TYR A 379 7.37 3.87 -7.09
N ARG A 380 7.20 2.86 -6.22
CA ARG A 380 5.98 2.04 -6.18
C ARG A 380 4.75 2.89 -5.87
N LEU A 381 4.86 3.86 -4.97
CA LEU A 381 3.77 4.82 -4.69
C LEU A 381 3.47 5.70 -5.90
N ALA A 382 4.48 6.21 -6.60
CA ALA A 382 4.29 7.02 -7.82
C ALA A 382 3.57 6.22 -8.93
N ARG A 383 3.96 4.97 -9.14
CA ARG A 383 3.30 4.03 -10.06
C ARG A 383 1.85 3.75 -9.66
N MET A 384 1.60 3.59 -8.37
CA MET A 384 0.23 3.38 -7.87
C MET A 384 -0.63 4.65 -8.05
N ILE A 385 -0.11 5.84 -7.73
CA ILE A 385 -0.81 7.11 -7.99
C ILE A 385 -1.07 7.26 -9.49
N GLU A 386 -0.12 6.93 -10.35
CA GLU A 386 -0.32 6.92 -11.80
C GLU A 386 -1.50 6.05 -12.22
N MET A 387 -1.54 4.79 -11.78
CA MET A 387 -2.65 3.88 -12.09
C MET A 387 -3.99 4.40 -11.57
N LEU A 388 -3.97 5.14 -10.45
CA LEU A 388 -5.16 5.65 -9.78
C LEU A 388 -5.60 7.04 -10.24
N THR A 389 -4.85 7.70 -11.14
CA THR A 389 -5.11 9.08 -11.55
C THR A 389 -5.56 9.22 -13.01
N GLY A 390 -6.27 10.32 -13.26
CA GLY A 390 -6.55 10.79 -14.60
C GLY A 390 -7.29 12.13 -14.60
N PRO A 391 -7.59 12.69 -15.78
CA PRO A 391 -8.33 13.95 -15.88
C PRO A 391 -9.71 13.80 -15.23
N LEU A 392 -10.10 14.77 -14.42
CA LEU A 392 -11.47 14.83 -13.89
C LEU A 392 -12.43 15.19 -15.05
N ALA A 393 -13.52 14.43 -15.18
CA ALA A 393 -14.52 14.59 -16.24
C ALA A 393 -15.19 15.97 -16.26
#